data_AF-A0A495X6C6-F1
#
_entry.id   AF-A0A495X6C6-F1
#
_cell.length_a   1.000
_cell.length_b   1.000
_cell.length_c   1.000
_cell.angle_alpha   90.00
_cell.angle_beta   90.00
_cell.angle_gamma   90.00
#
_symmetry.space_group_name_H-M   'P 1'
#
loop_
_entity.id
_entity.type
_entity.pdbx_description
1 polymer ?
#
loop_
_entity_poly.entity_id
_entity_poly.type
_entity_poly.pdbx_seq_one_letter_code
_entity_poly.pdbx_strand_id
1 'polypeptide(L)'
;MNPWFQLGATLFVGLLTAGGALLGVRLNGRVADRATEQRETQARREEWSKRFHQVLAYALDDESPRKQAAGLELLRALAESELAGPDELLLMRALADRVLGPVLREVEPGEESA
;
A
#
# COMPACT_ATOMS: atom_id res chain seq x y z
N MET A 1 8.95 55.70 32.12
CA MET A 1 8.69 54.68 31.06
C MET A 1 7.41 55.09 30.36
N ASN A 2 7.42 55.28 29.03
CA ASN A 2 6.27 55.85 28.31
C ASN A 2 5.15 54.79 28.18
N PRO A 3 3.97 54.97 28.79
CA PRO A 3 2.89 53.97 28.79
C PRO A 3 2.40 53.62 27.38
N TRP A 4 2.51 54.56 26.43
CA TRP A 4 2.20 54.32 25.01
C TRP A 4 3.11 53.29 24.36
N PHE A 5 4.38 53.21 24.78
CA PHE A 5 5.34 52.24 24.26
C PHE A 5 5.04 50.82 24.79
N GLN A 6 4.58 50.70 26.04
CA GLN A 6 4.17 49.42 26.61
C GLN A 6 2.93 48.85 25.93
N LEU A 7 1.94 49.69 25.63
CA LEU A 7 0.73 49.29 24.89
C LEU A 7 1.06 48.84 23.47
N GLY A 8 1.96 49.54 22.78
CA GLY A 8 2.43 49.13 21.45
C GLY A 8 3.16 47.78 21.48
N ALA A 9 4.02 47.57 22.48
CA ALA A 9 4.77 46.33 22.63
C ALA A 9 3.87 45.12 22.91
N THR A 10 2.86 45.26 23.78
CA THR A 10 1.94 44.13 24.09
C THR A 10 1.04 43.78 22.91
N LEU A 11 0.55 44.77 22.17
CA LEU A 11 -0.20 44.54 20.92
C LEU A 11 0.66 43.82 19.87
N PHE A 12 1.92 44.22 19.72
CA PHE A 12 2.84 43.60 18.78
C PHE A 12 3.13 42.13 19.13
N VAL A 13 3.40 41.85 20.41
CA VAL A 13 3.57 40.46 20.89
C VAL A 13 2.31 39.64 20.64
N GLY A 14 1.12 40.18 20.96
CA GLY A 14 -0.15 39.50 20.70
C GLY A 14 -0.35 39.18 19.22
N LEU A 15 -0.02 40.12 18.33
CA LEU A 15 -0.10 39.93 16.89
C LEU A 15 0.87 38.85 16.38
N LEU A 16 2.11 38.84 16.90
CA LEU A 16 3.11 37.82 16.57
C LEU A 16 2.68 36.43 17.04
N THR A 17 2.13 36.31 18.25
CA THR A 17 1.63 35.03 18.77
C THR A 17 0.45 34.52 17.95
N ALA A 18 -0.51 35.38 17.62
CA ALA A 18 -1.65 35.02 16.78
C ALA A 18 -1.21 34.62 15.36
N GLY A 19 -0.27 35.37 14.78
CA GLY A 19 0.31 35.07 13.46
C GLY A 19 1.06 33.73 13.43
N GLY A 20 1.89 33.48 14.45
CA GLY A 20 2.61 32.22 14.60
C GLY A 20 1.67 31.01 14.75
N ALA A 21 0.61 31.15 15.56
CA ALA A 21 -0.40 30.11 15.73
C ALA A 21 -1.15 29.81 14.40
N LEU A 22 -1.54 30.85 13.66
CA LEU A 22 -2.25 30.69 12.38
C LEU A 22 -1.39 30.00 11.32
N LEU A 23 -0.10 30.37 11.23
CA LEU A 23 0.85 29.72 10.32
C LEU A 23 1.12 28.27 10.73
N GLY A 24 1.28 28.01 12.03
CA GLY A 24 1.45 26.67 12.58
C GLY A 24 0.28 25.75 12.22
N VAL A 25 -0.97 26.19 12.43
CA VAL A 25 -2.17 25.41 12.10
C VAL A 25 -2.25 25.11 10.60
N ARG A 26 -1.99 26.09 9.74
CA ARG A 26 -2.05 25.88 8.27
C ARG A 26 -0.98 24.93 7.74
N LEU A 27 0.22 24.99 8.29
CA LEU A 27 1.31 24.08 7.89
C LEU A 27 1.07 22.67 8.43
N ASN A 28 0.60 22.55 9.68
CA ASN A 28 0.40 21.25 10.32
C ASN A 28 -0.77 20.48 9.70
N GLY A 29 -1.87 21.14 9.33
CA GLY A 29 -3.00 20.48 8.65
C GLY A 29 -2.59 19.83 7.33
N ARG A 30 -1.86 20.56 6.46
CA ARG A 30 -1.41 20.04 5.16
C ARG A 30 -0.39 18.91 5.25
N VAL A 31 0.39 18.84 6.33
CA VAL A 31 1.35 17.76 6.58
C VAL A 31 0.65 16.56 7.20
N ALA A 32 -0.30 16.78 8.11
CA ALA A 32 -1.10 15.73 8.72
C ALA A 32 -1.96 14.97 7.69
N ASP A 33 -2.58 15.67 6.74
CA ASP A 33 -3.38 15.05 5.68
C ASP A 33 -2.52 14.12 4.82
N ARG A 34 -1.34 14.60 4.38
CA ARG A 34 -0.41 13.78 3.58
C ARG A 34 0.18 12.61 4.36
N ALA A 35 0.50 12.81 5.64
CA ALA A 35 1.01 11.74 6.49
C ALA A 35 -0.05 10.65 6.73
N THR A 36 -1.33 11.02 6.75
CA THR A 36 -2.44 10.07 6.90
C THR A 36 -2.66 9.27 5.62
N GLU A 37 -2.69 9.94 4.46
CA GLU A 37 -2.81 9.27 3.16
C GLU A 37 -1.65 8.30 2.87
N GLN A 38 -0.43 8.67 3.27
CA GLN A 38 0.75 7.80 3.19
C GLN A 38 0.60 6.56 4.09
N ARG A 39 0.10 6.72 5.32
CA ARG A 39 -0.12 5.60 6.24
C ARG A 39 -1.19 4.64 5.73
N GLU A 40 -2.29 5.15 5.20
CA GLU A 40 -3.34 4.32 4.62
C GLU A 40 -2.84 3.53 3.41
N THR A 41 -2.04 4.17 2.55
CA THR A 41 -1.41 3.50 1.41
C THR A 41 -0.44 2.40 1.85
N GLN A 42 0.38 2.66 2.87
CA GLN A 42 1.30 1.66 3.43
C GLN A 42 0.55 0.50 4.08
N ALA A 43 -0.49 0.78 4.86
CA ALA A 43 -1.30 -0.25 5.52
C ALA A 43 -1.96 -1.20 4.50
N ARG A 44 -2.49 -0.66 3.39
CA ARG A 44 -3.06 -1.48 2.30
C ARG A 44 -2.02 -2.41 1.67
N ARG A 45 -0.81 -1.91 1.42
CA ARG A 45 0.30 -2.71 0.87
C ARG A 45 0.74 -3.81 1.83
N GLU A 46 0.84 -3.50 3.12
CA GLU A 46 1.19 -4.49 4.15
C GLU A 46 0.14 -5.59 4.25
N GLU A 47 -1.14 -5.23 4.25
CA GLU A 47 -2.22 -6.21 4.30
C GLU A 47 -2.27 -7.09 3.05
N TRP A 48 -2.09 -6.49 1.87
CA TRP A 48 -1.98 -7.24 0.62
C TRP A 48 -0.81 -8.21 0.66
N SER A 49 0.38 -7.76 1.07
CA SER A 49 1.58 -8.59 1.15
C SER A 49 1.40 -9.76 2.13
N LYS A 50 0.77 -9.52 3.28
CA LYS A 50 0.46 -10.58 4.25
C LYS A 50 -0.44 -11.65 3.64
N ARG A 51 -1.52 -11.25 2.95
CA ARG A 51 -2.44 -12.17 2.27
C ARG A 51 -1.72 -12.93 1.15
N PHE A 52 -0.87 -12.25 0.39
CA PHE A 52 -0.08 -12.85 -0.68
C PHE A 52 0.79 -14.01 -0.17
N HIS A 53 1.61 -13.80 0.86
CA HIS A 53 2.48 -14.86 1.38
C HIS A 53 1.70 -16.04 1.94
N GLN A 54 0.56 -15.78 2.59
CA GLN A 54 -0.31 -16.84 3.10
C GLN A 54 -0.89 -17.69 1.96
N VAL A 55 -1.41 -17.04 0.91
CA VAL A 55 -2.01 -17.74 -0.23
C VAL A 55 -0.94 -18.45 -1.07
N LEU A 56 0.23 -17.83 -1.24
CA LEU A 56 1.36 -18.42 -1.93
C LEU A 56 1.80 -19.74 -1.27
N ALA A 57 1.76 -19.82 0.06
CA ALA A 57 2.06 -21.06 0.77
C ALA A 57 1.10 -22.21 0.41
N TYR A 58 -0.18 -21.91 0.13
CA TYR A 58 -1.11 -22.92 -0.37
C TYR A 58 -0.87 -23.28 -1.83
N ALA A 59 -0.52 -22.30 -2.67
CA ALA A 59 -0.23 -22.51 -4.08
C ALA A 59 1.05 -23.33 -4.32
N LEU A 60 1.96 -23.36 -3.35
CA LEU A 60 3.20 -24.15 -3.36
C LEU A 60 3.09 -25.45 -2.54
N ASP A 61 1.91 -25.81 -2.05
CA ASP A 61 1.71 -27.04 -1.28
C ASP A 61 1.64 -28.27 -2.23
N ASP A 62 2.76 -28.96 -2.39
CA ASP A 62 2.89 -30.16 -3.23
C ASP A 62 2.23 -31.41 -2.61
N GLU A 63 1.88 -31.39 -1.31
CA GLU A 63 1.27 -32.54 -0.64
C GLU A 63 -0.22 -32.69 -0.99
N SER A 64 -0.89 -31.61 -1.37
CA SER A 64 -2.32 -31.60 -1.63
C SER A 64 -2.67 -30.82 -2.90
N PRO A 65 -2.96 -31.53 -4.01
CA PRO A 65 -3.40 -30.91 -5.27
C PRO A 65 -4.62 -30.00 -5.10
N ARG A 66 -5.51 -30.32 -4.15
CA ARG A 66 -6.69 -29.51 -3.84
C ARG A 66 -6.32 -28.18 -3.17
N LYS A 67 -5.34 -28.17 -2.27
CA LYS A 67 -4.85 -26.92 -1.64
C LYS A 67 -4.06 -26.10 -2.64
N GLN A 68 -3.26 -26.75 -3.48
CA GLN A 68 -2.54 -26.11 -4.57
C GLN A 68 -3.49 -25.36 -5.50
N ALA A 69 -4.53 -26.03 -6.02
CA ALA A 69 -5.54 -25.43 -6.88
C ALA A 69 -6.30 -24.29 -6.17
N ALA A 70 -6.66 -24.47 -4.90
CA ALA A 70 -7.29 -23.41 -4.10
C ALA A 70 -6.38 -22.20 -3.91
N GLY A 71 -5.08 -22.42 -3.68
CA GLY A 71 -4.08 -21.36 -3.57
C GLY A 71 -3.94 -20.57 -4.86
N LEU A 72 -3.92 -21.23 -6.01
CA LEU A 72 -3.87 -20.57 -7.32
C LEU A 72 -5.11 -19.71 -7.60
N GLU A 73 -6.31 -20.21 -7.32
CA GLU A 73 -7.54 -19.42 -7.46
C GLU A 73 -7.59 -18.23 -6.48
N LEU A 74 -7.07 -18.41 -5.26
CA LEU A 74 -6.95 -17.33 -4.30
C LEU A 74 -5.91 -16.28 -4.73
N LEU A 75 -4.82 -16.66 -5.39
CA LEU A 75 -3.86 -15.70 -5.97
C LEU A 75 -4.52 -14.85 -7.05
N ARG A 76 -5.33 -15.48 -7.91
CA ARG A 76 -6.12 -14.78 -8.92
C ARG A 76 -7.08 -13.78 -8.28
N ALA A 77 -7.85 -14.20 -7.28
CA ALA A 77 -8.77 -13.33 -6.56
C ALA A 77 -8.04 -12.18 -5.83
N LEU A 78 -6.83 -12.43 -5.32
CA LEU A 78 -6.01 -11.42 -4.66
C LEU A 78 -5.49 -10.36 -5.63
N ALA A 79 -5.19 -10.73 -6.88
CA ALA A 79 -4.81 -9.81 -7.95
C ALA A 79 -5.97 -8.87 -8.35
N GLU A 80 -7.22 -9.34 -8.27
CA GLU A 80 -8.42 -8.55 -8.55
C GLU A 80 -8.92 -7.72 -7.36
N SER A 81 -8.30 -7.89 -6.18
CA SER A 81 -8.73 -7.21 -4.96
C SER A 81 -8.45 -5.71 -4.98
N GLU A 82 -9.28 -4.92 -4.30
CA GLU A 82 -9.06 -3.48 -4.14
C GLU A 82 -7.73 -3.16 -3.45
N LEU A 83 -7.12 -4.11 -2.74
CA LEU A 83 -5.82 -3.92 -2.09
C LEU A 83 -4.64 -3.98 -3.07
N ALA A 84 -4.84 -4.54 -4.26
CA ALA A 84 -3.80 -4.64 -5.28
C ALA A 84 -3.55 -3.28 -5.92
N GLY A 85 -2.37 -2.70 -5.63
CA GLY A 85 -1.88 -1.52 -6.33
C GLY A 85 -1.17 -1.88 -7.64
N PRO A 86 -0.70 -0.86 -8.39
CA PRO A 86 0.02 -1.06 -9.66
C PRO A 86 1.27 -1.95 -9.51
N ASP A 87 2.01 -1.80 -8.41
CA ASP A 87 3.24 -2.57 -8.15
C ASP A 87 2.91 -4.03 -7.86
N GLU A 88 1.85 -4.28 -7.09
CA GLU A 88 1.36 -5.60 -6.75
C GLU A 88 0.85 -6.36 -7.98
N LEU A 89 0.17 -5.66 -8.90
CA LEU A 89 -0.25 -6.23 -10.18
C LEU A 89 0.94 -6.61 -11.07
N LEU A 90 2.00 -5.79 -11.10
CA LEU A 90 3.24 -6.11 -11.81
C LEU A 90 3.89 -7.37 -11.23
N LEU A 91 3.89 -7.51 -9.90
CA LEU A 91 4.39 -8.71 -9.23
C LEU A 91 3.58 -9.95 -9.59
N MET A 92 2.24 -9.86 -9.57
CA MET A 92 1.35 -10.97 -9.94
C MET A 92 1.56 -11.38 -11.39
N ARG A 93 1.74 -10.41 -12.29
CA ARG A 93 2.03 -10.68 -13.70
C ARG A 93 3.38 -11.39 -13.88
N ALA A 94 4.41 -10.91 -13.18
CA ALA A 94 5.72 -11.56 -13.21
C ALA A 94 5.66 -13.00 -12.67
N LEU A 95 4.89 -13.24 -11.61
CA LEU A 95 4.66 -14.58 -11.06
C LEU A 95 3.96 -15.48 -12.09
N ALA A 96 2.88 -15.00 -12.71
CA ALA A 96 2.15 -15.73 -13.73
C ALA A 96 3.03 -16.07 -14.95
N ASP A 97 3.75 -15.09 -15.49
CA ASP A 97 4.54 -15.25 -16.70
C ASP A 97 5.79 -16.12 -16.49
N ARG A 98 6.46 -15.98 -15.34
CA ARG A 98 7.77 -16.62 -15.10
C ARG A 98 7.71 -17.92 -14.33
N VAL A 99 6.68 -18.14 -13.52
CA VAL A 99 6.56 -19.35 -12.70
C VAL A 99 5.47 -20.25 -13.24
N LEU A 100 4.26 -19.74 -13.43
CA LEU A 100 3.13 -20.56 -13.89
C LEU A 100 3.22 -20.89 -15.39
N GLY A 101 3.61 -19.93 -16.23
CA GLY A 101 3.72 -20.13 -17.67
C GLY A 101 4.66 -21.27 -18.10
N PRO A 102 5.84 -21.46 -17.46
CA PRO A 102 6.69 -22.63 -17.71
C PRO A 102 6.10 -23.93 -17.18
N VAL A 103 5.53 -23.93 -15.96
CA VAL A 103 4.92 -25.13 -15.36
C VAL A 103 3.77 -25.66 -16.22
N LEU A 104 2.90 -24.78 -16.73
CA LEU A 104 1.80 -25.18 -17.62
C LEU A 104 2.31 -25.79 -18.93
N ARG A 105 3.39 -25.25 -19.51
CA ARG A 105 4.03 -25.80 -20.72
C ARG A 105 4.68 -27.17 -20.50
N GLU A 106 5.18 -27.43 -19.29
CA GLU A 106 5.73 -28.74 -18.90
C GLU A 106 4.65 -29.80 -18.64
N VAL A 107 3.40 -29.38 -18.37
CA VAL A 107 2.23 -30.26 -18.20
C VAL A 107 1.51 -30.55 -19.53
N GLU A 108 1.80 -29.77 -20.59
CA GLU A 108 1.29 -29.95 -21.96
C GLU A 108 2.15 -30.84 -22.93
N PRO A 109 2.98 -31.83 -22.53
CA PRO A 109 3.68 -32.66 -23.50
C PRO A 109 2.75 -33.81 -23.93
N GLY A 110 1.81 -33.57 -24.85
CA GLY A 110 0.93 -34.67 -25.27
C GLY A 110 -0.07 -34.51 -26.41
N GLU A 111 -0.33 -33.33 -27.00
CA GLU A 111 -1.38 -33.21 -28.04
C GLU A 111 -0.91 -32.97 -29.48
N GLU A 112 0.40 -32.87 -29.75
CA GLU A 112 0.92 -32.77 -31.13
C GLU A 112 1.83 -33.95 -31.51
N SER A 113 1.27 -35.17 -31.54
CA SER A 113 1.77 -36.29 -32.37
C SER A 113 0.77 -37.46 -32.35
N ALA A 114 -0.33 -37.32 -33.09
CA ALA A 114 -1.17 -38.43 -33.55
C ALA A 114 -1.52 -38.23 -35.03
#